data_AF-A0A7S0B074-F1
#
_entry.id   AF-A0A7S0B074-F1
#
_cell.length_a   1.000
_cell.length_b   1.000
_cell.length_c   1.000
_cell.angle_alpha   90.00
_cell.angle_beta   90.00
_cell.angle_gamma   90.00
#
_symmetry.space_group_name_H-M   'P 1'
#
loop_
_entity.id
_entity.type
_entity.pdbx_description
1 polymer ?
#
loop_
_entity_poly.entity_id
_entity_poly.type
_entity_poly.pdbx_seq_one_letter_code
_entity_poly.pdbx_strand_id
1 'polypeptide(L)'
;VEGHQSEVPFESSSEALSAFLEFMYNGTARVKKAVLPELLRLVHQWEVQPLQAALTELLVEHMTPELCSSLIVDCEVLLVDELDEMLERYVLENFAACVKTEQFGSWPLHRMIGLLRSDDLNVENEEEVLSAVMHWHRSAPGRDDATAALL
;
A
#
# COMPACT_ATOMS: atom_id res chain seq x y z
N VAL A 1 27.97 28.00 3.48
CA VAL A 1 26.84 28.75 4.06
C VAL A 1 26.11 27.75 4.92
N GLU A 2 26.24 27.90 6.23
CA GLU A 2 25.80 26.94 7.25
C GLU A 2 24.28 26.79 7.23
N GLY A 3 23.80 25.54 7.21
CA GLY A 3 22.38 25.22 7.26
C GLY A 3 21.82 25.48 8.66
N HIS A 4 21.43 26.72 8.94
CA HIS A 4 20.57 27.05 10.08
C HIS A 4 19.11 26.92 9.63
N GLN A 5 18.59 25.69 9.64
CA GLN A 5 17.17 25.45 9.78
C GLN A 5 16.97 24.67 11.06
N SER A 6 16.42 25.34 12.07
CA SER A 6 16.27 24.79 13.43
C SER A 6 15.22 23.70 13.52
N GLU A 7 14.28 23.65 12.57
CA GLU A 7 13.18 22.70 12.52
C GLU A 7 12.85 22.41 11.05
N VAL A 8 12.94 21.14 10.64
CA VAL A 8 12.46 20.68 9.33
C VAL A 8 11.04 20.17 9.56
N PRO A 9 10.00 20.78 8.97
CA PRO A 9 8.65 20.26 9.08
C PRO A 9 8.63 18.87 8.47
N PHE A 10 8.31 17.88 9.30
CA PHE A 10 8.27 16.48 8.90
C PHE A 10 6.82 16.10 8.71
N GLU A 11 6.43 15.78 7.48
CA GLU A 11 5.07 15.36 7.14
C GLU A 11 4.85 13.88 7.51
N SER A 12 5.14 13.51 8.75
CA SER A 12 4.82 12.18 9.27
C SER A 12 4.49 12.20 10.75
N SER A 13 3.74 11.19 11.18
CA SER A 13 3.39 10.98 12.58
C SER A 13 4.64 10.86 13.45
N SER A 14 4.49 11.33 14.69
CA SER A 14 5.54 11.21 15.71
C SER A 14 5.94 9.74 15.90
N GLU A 15 4.99 8.83 15.77
CA GLU A 15 5.17 7.39 15.87
C GLU A 15 6.04 6.83 14.75
N ALA A 16 5.77 7.20 13.49
CA ALA A 16 6.58 6.76 12.35
C ALA A 16 8.00 7.29 12.43
N LEU A 17 8.16 8.58 12.75
CA LEU A 17 9.48 9.19 12.92
C LEU A 17 10.25 8.57 14.10
N SER A 18 9.58 8.31 15.22
CA SER A 18 10.19 7.67 16.38
C SER A 18 10.67 6.25 16.05
N ALA A 19 9.86 5.46 15.33
CA ALA A 19 10.24 4.13 14.89
C ALA A 19 11.41 4.16 13.90
N PHE A 20 11.42 5.12 12.97
CA PHE A 20 12.52 5.34 12.04
C PHE A 20 13.82 5.65 12.78
N LEU A 21 13.79 6.59 13.73
CA LEU A 21 14.96 6.95 14.53
C LEU A 21 15.42 5.80 15.44
N GLU A 22 14.49 5.08 16.07
CA GLU A 22 14.83 3.91 16.90
C GLU A 22 15.61 2.88 16.09
N PHE A 23 15.18 2.60 14.85
CA PHE A 23 15.91 1.69 13.97
C PHE A 23 17.28 2.26 13.57
N MET A 24 17.37 3.53 13.20
CA MET A 24 18.62 4.17 12.79
C MET A 24 19.71 4.13 13.88
N TYR A 25 19.31 4.29 15.15
CA TYR A 25 20.24 4.27 16.28
C TYR A 25 20.52 2.87 16.84
N ASN A 26 19.52 1.98 16.83
CA ASN A 26 19.60 0.69 17.55
C ASN A 26 19.62 -0.54 16.62
N GLY A 27 19.43 -0.36 15.31
CA GLY A 27 19.31 -1.43 14.33
C GLY A 27 18.01 -2.24 14.43
N THR A 28 17.12 -1.90 15.36
CA THR A 28 15.82 -2.55 15.58
C THR A 28 14.81 -1.52 16.04
N ALA A 29 13.54 -1.68 15.66
CA ALA A 29 12.45 -0.83 16.12
C ALA A 29 11.18 -1.66 16.37
N ARG A 30 10.38 -1.26 17.37
CA ARG A 30 9.07 -1.88 17.61
C ARG A 30 7.99 -1.13 16.85
N VAL A 31 7.62 -1.65 15.68
CA VAL A 31 6.68 -0.99 14.78
C VAL A 31 5.28 -1.60 14.91
N LYS A 32 4.26 -0.74 15.07
CA LYS A 32 2.85 -1.17 14.97
C LYS A 32 2.44 -1.28 13.51
N LYS A 33 1.59 -2.23 13.17
CA LYS A 33 1.11 -2.43 11.78
C LYS A 33 0.54 -1.16 11.13
N ALA A 34 -0.22 -0.37 11.89
CA ALA A 34 -0.81 0.88 11.40
C ALA A 34 0.23 1.95 11.01
N VAL A 35 1.47 1.85 11.53
CA VAL A 35 2.56 2.79 11.27
C VAL A 35 3.41 2.33 10.08
N LEU A 36 3.30 1.06 9.66
CA LEU A 36 4.14 0.49 8.61
C LEU A 36 4.07 1.23 7.27
N PRO A 37 2.89 1.63 6.73
CA PRO A 37 2.84 2.35 5.45
C PRO A 37 3.60 3.68 5.49
N GLU A 38 3.44 4.41 6.59
CA GLU A 38 4.10 5.70 6.77
C GLU A 38 5.60 5.55 7.00
N LEU A 39 6.00 4.58 7.83
CA LEU A 39 7.41 4.28 8.02
C LEU A 39 8.07 3.86 6.71
N LEU A 40 7.40 3.05 5.88
CA LEU A 40 7.91 2.65 4.58
C LEU A 40 8.12 3.84 3.64
N ARG A 41 7.19 4.82 3.64
CA ARG A 41 7.37 6.08 2.90
C ARG A 41 8.62 6.84 3.35
N LEU A 42 8.84 6.94 4.65
CA LEU A 42 10.03 7.61 5.19
C LEU A 42 11.32 6.91 4.79
N VAL A 43 11.33 5.59 4.91
CA VAL A 43 12.49 4.78 4.58
C VAL A 43 12.85 4.90 3.11
N HIS A 44 11.84 4.88 2.24
CA HIS A 44 12.01 5.09 0.81
C HIS A 44 12.52 6.52 0.51
N GLN A 45 11.87 7.55 1.08
CA GLN A 45 12.25 8.95 0.88
C GLN A 45 13.69 9.25 1.33
N TRP A 46 14.17 8.58 2.37
CA TRP A 46 15.49 8.77 2.96
C TRP A 46 16.51 7.71 2.51
N GLU A 47 16.14 6.85 1.57
CA GLU A 47 16.97 5.80 0.94
C GLU A 47 17.66 4.85 1.95
N VAL A 48 17.00 4.53 3.07
CA VAL A 48 17.57 3.65 4.12
C VAL A 48 17.37 2.17 3.77
N GLN A 49 18.19 1.66 2.85
CA GLN A 49 18.08 0.30 2.29
C GLN A 49 18.00 -0.84 3.33
N PRO A 50 18.82 -0.86 4.41
CA PRO A 50 18.72 -1.95 5.40
C PRO A 50 17.38 -1.99 6.13
N LEU A 51 16.78 -0.81 6.38
CA LEU A 51 15.47 -0.71 7.00
C LEU A 51 14.37 -1.09 6.00
N GLN A 52 14.54 -0.75 4.72
CA GLN A 52 13.61 -1.13 3.67
C GLN A 52 13.49 -2.66 3.57
N ALA A 53 14.62 -3.37 3.51
CA ALA A 53 14.64 -4.84 3.46
C ALA A 53 13.97 -5.46 4.69
N ALA A 54 14.31 -4.98 5.89
CA ALA A 54 13.70 -5.47 7.14
C ALA A 54 12.18 -5.23 7.20
N LEU A 55 11.70 -4.10 6.69
CA LEU A 55 10.27 -3.82 6.62
C LEU A 55 9.56 -4.69 5.58
N THR A 56 10.16 -4.93 4.42
CA THR A 56 9.60 -5.84 3.41
C THR A 56 9.43 -7.25 3.99
N GLU A 57 10.42 -7.77 4.72
CA GLU A 57 10.31 -9.07 5.41
C GLU A 57 9.17 -9.09 6.44
N LEU A 58 9.05 -8.03 7.26
CA LEU A 58 7.95 -7.91 8.22
C LEU A 58 6.59 -7.81 7.55
N LEU A 59 6.50 -7.17 6.38
CA LEU A 59 5.26 -7.07 5.61
C LEU A 59 4.78 -8.45 5.14
N VAL A 60 5.68 -9.31 4.68
CA VAL A 60 5.35 -10.70 4.29
C VAL A 60 4.69 -11.45 5.45
N GLU A 61 5.24 -11.34 6.66
CA GLU A 61 4.74 -12.08 7.83
C GLU A 61 3.46 -11.51 8.44
N HIS A 62 3.17 -10.23 8.19
CA HIS A 62 2.14 -9.49 8.91
C HIS A 62 1.07 -8.85 8.04
N MET A 63 1.09 -9.12 6.74
CA MET A 63 0.12 -8.60 5.77
C MET A 63 -1.32 -8.85 6.22
N THR A 64 -2.14 -7.79 6.17
CA THR A 64 -3.59 -7.86 6.36
C THR A 64 -4.26 -7.17 5.16
N PRO A 65 -5.56 -7.42 4.90
CA PRO A 65 -6.28 -6.75 3.83
C PRO A 65 -6.20 -5.22 3.91
N GLU A 66 -6.32 -4.64 5.10
CA GLU A 66 -6.25 -3.18 5.32
C GLU A 66 -4.85 -2.63 5.06
N LEU A 67 -3.83 -3.34 5.53
CA LEU A 67 -2.43 -2.96 5.32
C LEU A 67 -2.07 -3.03 3.83
N CYS A 68 -2.41 -4.14 3.17
CA CYS A 68 -2.21 -4.34 1.74
C CYS A 68 -2.92 -3.25 0.93
N SER A 69 -4.20 -2.99 1.23
CA SER A 69 -5.00 -2.00 0.51
C SER A 69 -4.49 -0.57 0.71
N SER A 70 -3.97 -0.24 1.89
CA SER A 70 -3.31 1.04 2.15
C SER A 70 -2.00 1.17 1.38
N LEU A 71 -1.18 0.12 1.40
CA LEU A 71 0.08 0.07 0.66
C LEU A 71 -0.13 0.15 -0.84
N ILE A 72 -1.19 -0.42 -1.43
CA ILE A 72 -1.47 -0.29 -2.86
C ILE A 72 -1.72 1.16 -3.27
N VAL A 73 -2.44 1.92 -2.44
CA VAL A 73 -2.66 3.35 -2.67
C VAL A 73 -1.35 4.13 -2.54
N ASP A 74 -0.50 3.74 -1.57
CA ASP A 74 0.77 4.41 -1.32
C ASP A 74 1.89 3.99 -2.29
N CYS A 75 1.86 2.78 -2.86
CA CYS A 75 2.94 2.22 -3.67
C CYS A 75 3.09 2.91 -5.03
N GLU A 76 2.06 3.57 -5.56
CA GLU A 76 2.23 4.51 -6.68
C GLU A 76 3.32 5.55 -6.39
N VAL A 77 3.50 5.93 -5.11
CA VAL A 77 4.49 6.91 -4.67
C VAL A 77 5.87 6.28 -4.41
N LEU A 78 5.94 4.96 -4.22
CA LEU A 78 7.14 4.27 -3.71
C LEU A 78 7.98 3.56 -4.77
N LEU A 79 7.44 3.25 -5.97
CA LEU A 79 8.20 2.65 -7.08
C LEU A 79 9.10 1.45 -6.69
N VAL A 80 8.61 0.53 -5.82
CA VAL A 80 9.36 -0.66 -5.38
C VAL A 80 8.77 -1.92 -6.02
N ASP A 81 9.44 -2.46 -7.04
CA ASP A 81 8.94 -3.59 -7.85
C ASP A 81 8.65 -4.86 -7.01
N GLU A 82 9.54 -5.24 -6.08
CA GLU A 82 9.37 -6.45 -5.26
C GLU A 82 8.17 -6.37 -4.30
N LEU A 83 7.95 -5.19 -3.72
CA LEU A 83 6.79 -4.92 -2.88
C LEU A 83 5.51 -5.00 -3.71
N ASP A 84 5.56 -4.54 -4.96
CA ASP A 84 4.42 -4.51 -5.84
C ASP A 84 3.94 -5.92 -6.21
N GLU A 85 4.87 -6.79 -6.59
CA GLU A 85 4.58 -8.21 -6.87
C GLU A 85 4.00 -8.92 -5.63
N MET A 86 4.52 -8.60 -4.44
CA MET A 86 4.00 -9.15 -3.19
C MET A 86 2.56 -8.69 -2.93
N LEU A 87 2.26 -7.40 -3.11
CA LEU A 87 0.92 -6.86 -2.92
C LEU A 87 -0.06 -7.46 -3.93
N GLU A 88 0.32 -7.54 -5.21
CA GLU A 88 -0.51 -8.14 -6.25
C GLU A 88 -0.87 -9.59 -5.91
N ARG A 89 0.13 -10.41 -5.57
CA ARG A 89 -0.09 -11.81 -5.17
C ARG A 89 -1.04 -11.92 -3.98
N TYR A 90 -0.83 -11.09 -2.95
CA TYR A 90 -1.70 -11.10 -1.77
C TYR A 90 -3.15 -10.77 -2.12
N VAL A 91 -3.38 -9.77 -2.98
CA VAL A 91 -4.75 -9.41 -3.39
C VAL A 91 -5.37 -10.50 -4.24
N LEU A 92 -4.64 -11.11 -5.16
CA LEU A 92 -5.17 -12.20 -5.98
C LEU A 92 -5.67 -13.34 -5.10
N GLU A 93 -4.95 -13.69 -4.03
CA GLU A 93 -5.34 -14.73 -3.08
C GLU A 93 -6.48 -14.32 -2.14
N ASN A 94 -6.55 -13.03 -1.76
CA ASN A 94 -7.42 -12.51 -0.70
C ASN A 94 -8.39 -11.42 -1.19
N PHE A 95 -8.80 -11.48 -2.46
CA PHE A 95 -9.59 -10.43 -3.11
C PHE A 95 -10.86 -10.09 -2.32
N ALA A 96 -11.62 -11.11 -1.93
CA ALA A 96 -12.86 -11.01 -1.15
C ALA A 96 -12.72 -10.23 0.18
N ALA A 97 -11.53 -10.24 0.78
CA ALA A 97 -11.23 -9.48 1.98
C ALA A 97 -10.79 -8.04 1.64
N CYS A 98 -9.97 -7.88 0.58
CA CYS A 98 -9.46 -6.59 0.15
C CYS A 98 -10.56 -5.65 -0.34
N VAL A 99 -11.58 -6.17 -1.06
CA VAL A 99 -12.73 -5.37 -1.56
C VAL A 99 -13.59 -4.77 -0.44
N LYS A 100 -13.49 -5.30 0.78
CA LYS A 100 -14.23 -4.83 1.96
C LYS A 100 -13.49 -3.72 2.72
N THR A 101 -12.27 -3.41 2.33
CA THR A 101 -11.47 -2.36 2.98
C THR A 101 -11.95 -0.98 2.57
N GLU A 102 -11.78 0.00 3.45
CA GLU A 102 -12.16 1.39 3.18
C GLU A 102 -11.33 1.99 2.03
N GLN A 103 -10.10 1.50 1.85
CA GLN A 103 -9.14 1.98 0.86
C GLN A 103 -9.43 1.47 -0.55
N PHE A 104 -10.18 0.37 -0.71
CA PHE A 104 -10.46 -0.23 -2.01
C PHE A 104 -11.07 0.78 -2.99
N GLY A 105 -11.98 1.64 -2.51
CA GLY A 105 -12.57 2.71 -3.31
C GLY A 105 -11.55 3.68 -3.91
N SER A 106 -10.37 3.82 -3.29
CA SER A 106 -9.30 4.72 -3.75
C SER A 106 -8.24 4.02 -4.61
N TRP A 107 -8.39 2.74 -4.91
CA TRP A 107 -7.42 2.03 -5.74
C TRP A 107 -7.32 2.62 -7.14
N PRO A 108 -6.11 2.71 -7.72
CA PRO A 108 -5.92 3.27 -9.04
C PRO A 108 -6.44 2.32 -10.12
N LEU A 109 -6.88 2.89 -11.25
CA LEU A 109 -7.50 2.13 -12.34
C LEU A 109 -6.57 1.04 -12.90
N HIS A 110 -5.28 1.32 -13.05
CA HIS A 110 -4.33 0.36 -13.61
C HIS A 110 -4.25 -0.91 -12.75
N ARG A 111 -4.38 -0.79 -11.42
CA ARG A 111 -4.45 -1.94 -10.49
C ARG A 111 -5.70 -2.75 -10.73
N MET A 112 -6.85 -2.09 -10.81
CA MET A 112 -8.12 -2.77 -11.11
C MET A 112 -8.03 -3.54 -12.44
N ILE A 113 -7.50 -2.93 -13.50
CA ILE A 113 -7.32 -3.58 -14.80
C ILE A 113 -6.40 -4.80 -14.70
N GLY A 114 -5.24 -4.66 -14.04
CA GLY A 114 -4.30 -5.77 -13.87
C GLY A 114 -4.94 -6.95 -13.14
N LEU A 115 -5.64 -6.66 -12.04
CA LEU A 115 -6.28 -7.66 -11.21
C LEU A 115 -7.38 -8.42 -11.96
N LEU A 116 -8.26 -7.70 -12.67
CA LEU A 116 -9.37 -8.31 -13.42
C LEU A 116 -8.92 -9.10 -14.66
N ARG A 117 -7.70 -8.84 -15.15
CA ARG A 117 -7.10 -9.58 -16.27
C ARG A 117 -6.29 -10.79 -15.83
N SER A 118 -6.06 -10.95 -14.53
CA SER A 118 -5.28 -12.06 -13.99
C SER A 118 -6.12 -13.33 -13.95
N ASP A 119 -5.61 -14.41 -14.54
CA ASP A 119 -6.20 -15.75 -14.45
C ASP A 119 -6.07 -16.36 -13.04
N ASP A 120 -5.20 -15.78 -12.20
CA ASP A 120 -4.93 -16.25 -10.83
C ASP A 120 -5.84 -15.58 -9.78
N LEU A 121 -6.82 -14.77 -10.19
CA LEU A 121 -7.75 -14.09 -9.28
C LEU A 121 -8.64 -15.11 -8.54
N ASN A 122 -8.43 -15.23 -7.23
CA ASN A 122 -9.14 -16.19 -6.39
C ASN A 122 -10.46 -15.59 -5.87
N VAL A 123 -11.56 -15.97 -6.51
CA VAL A 123 -12.92 -15.55 -6.15
C VAL A 123 -13.89 -16.73 -6.13
N GLU A 124 -14.92 -16.65 -5.30
CA GLU A 124 -15.92 -17.73 -5.22
C GLU A 124 -16.85 -17.73 -6.43
N ASN A 125 -17.16 -16.55 -6.98
CA ASN A 125 -18.04 -16.37 -8.14
C ASN A 125 -17.82 -15.01 -8.82
N GLU A 126 -18.29 -14.89 -10.06
CA GLU A 126 -18.20 -13.66 -10.86
C GLU A 126 -19.06 -12.50 -10.29
N GLU A 127 -20.11 -12.80 -9.52
CA GLU A 127 -20.97 -11.76 -8.92
C GLU A 127 -20.20 -10.92 -7.90
N GLU A 128 -19.25 -11.53 -7.16
CA GLU A 128 -18.38 -10.83 -6.23
C GLU A 128 -17.50 -9.81 -6.95
N VAL A 129 -16.88 -10.21 -8.07
CA VAL A 129 -16.05 -9.34 -8.90
C VAL A 129 -16.88 -8.18 -9.45
N LEU A 130 -18.06 -8.48 -10.00
CA LEU A 130 -18.96 -7.46 -10.54
C LEU A 130 -19.38 -6.46 -9.46
N SER A 131 -19.76 -6.95 -8.27
CA SER A 131 -20.14 -6.11 -7.14
C SER A 131 -18.98 -5.20 -6.69
N ALA A 132 -17.76 -5.75 -6.64
CA ALA A 132 -16.56 -5.00 -6.31
C ALA A 132 -16.28 -3.88 -7.32
N VAL A 133 -16.34 -4.16 -8.62
CA VAL A 133 -16.16 -3.14 -9.68
C VAL A 133 -17.21 -2.05 -9.58
N MET A 134 -18.48 -2.42 -9.34
CA MET A 134 -19.57 -1.45 -9.16
C MET A 134 -19.42 -0.62 -7.89
N HIS A 135 -18.87 -1.18 -6.82
CA HIS A 135 -18.53 -0.45 -5.61
C HIS A 135 -17.38 0.54 -5.90
N TRP A 136 -16.28 0.06 -6.48
CA TRP A 136 -15.13 0.88 -6.86
C TRP A 136 -15.51 2.05 -7.75
N HIS A 137 -16.33 1.84 -8.78
CA HIS A 137 -16.79 2.91 -9.66
C HIS A 137 -17.55 4.01 -8.91
N ARG A 138 -18.44 3.62 -7.99
CA ARG A 138 -19.25 4.57 -7.21
C ARG A 138 -18.45 5.35 -6.16
N SER A 139 -17.27 4.87 -5.78
CA SER A 139 -16.47 5.47 -4.71
C SER A 139 -15.76 6.78 -5.10
N ALA A 140 -15.64 7.12 -6.39
CA ALA A 140 -15.05 8.40 -6.81
C ALA A 140 -15.74 8.96 -8.07
N PRO A 141 -16.10 10.27 -8.08
CA PRO A 141 -16.67 10.93 -9.26
C PRO A 141 -15.63 11.03 -10.38
N GLY A 142 -16.06 10.84 -11.64
CA GLY A 142 -15.19 10.94 -12.83
C GLY A 142 -14.55 9.62 -13.29
N ARG A 143 -15.03 8.47 -12.80
CA ARG A 143 -14.57 7.14 -13.22
C ARG A 143 -15.34 6.55 -14.40
N ASP A 144 -16.13 7.34 -15.13
CA ASP A 144 -16.96 6.86 -16.24
C ASP A 144 -16.10 6.32 -17.40
N ASP A 145 -15.02 7.01 -17.75
CA ASP A 145 -14.05 6.52 -18.74
C ASP A 145 -13.24 5.32 -18.20
N ALA A 146 -13.06 5.26 -16.88
CA ALA A 146 -12.28 4.24 -16.20
C ALA A 146 -13.03 2.90 -16.15
N THR A 147 -14.36 2.90 -15.95
CA THR A 147 -15.17 1.69 -16.04
C THR A 147 -15.35 1.20 -17.46
N ALA A 148 -15.38 2.09 -18.44
CA ALA A 148 -15.37 1.70 -19.85
C ALA A 148 -14.10 0.92 -20.24
N ALA A 149 -12.98 1.12 -19.54
CA ALA A 149 -11.75 0.35 -19.74
C ALA A 149 -11.76 -1.04 -19.08
N LEU A 150 -12.74 -1.32 -18.22
CA LEU A 150 -12.91 -2.60 -17.51
C LEU A 150 -13.94 -3.52 -18.17
N LEU A 151 -14.78 -3.01 -19.08
CA LEU A 151 -15.81 -3.74 -19.86
C LEU A 151 -15.34 -4.04 -21.28
#